data_AF-A0A1G7EI34-F1
#
_entry.id   AF-A0A1G7EI34-F1
#
_cell.length_a   1.000
_cell.length_b   1.000
_cell.length_c   1.000
_cell.angle_alpha   90.00
_cell.angle_beta   90.00
_cell.angle_gamma   90.00
#
_symmetry.space_group_name_H-M   'P 1'
#
loop_
_entity.id
_entity.type
_entity.pdbx_description
1 polymer ?
#
loop_
_entity_poly.entity_id
_entity_poly.type
_entity_poly.pdbx_seq_one_letter_code
_entity_poly.pdbx_strand_id
1 'polypeptide(L)'
;MPSQTHLLEELSEDKRLLIQKFRLQPRMIDQKIYWVRCFGNRPDHPYATHRAMRRCHIIELVFSFYDLCVAKMTYIRTHADAFIPCKNDLHLNRLVSCPWWDMDCLCHRASGTLIDLRNLAEINDINVFRALCHKLENSGPAALRLVQNQ
;
A
#
# COMPACT_ATOMS: atom_id res chain seq x y z
N MET A 1 -18.60 16.67 15.73
CA MET A 1 -17.57 15.81 15.11
C MET A 1 -16.33 15.89 15.99
N PRO A 2 -15.68 14.78 16.35
CA PRO A 2 -14.41 14.82 17.09
C PRO A 2 -13.37 15.66 16.33
N SER A 3 -12.45 16.32 17.05
CA SER A 3 -11.35 17.04 16.41
C SER A 3 -10.46 16.05 15.66
N GLN A 4 -9.79 16.53 14.60
CA GLN A 4 -8.84 15.70 13.86
C GLN A 4 -7.71 15.17 14.76
N THR A 5 -7.25 15.98 15.72
CA THR A 5 -6.24 15.60 16.70
C THR A 5 -6.67 14.36 17.50
N HIS A 6 -7.88 14.36 18.06
CA HIS A 6 -8.42 13.22 18.79
C HIS A 6 -8.50 11.96 17.92
N LEU A 7 -8.92 12.10 16.66
CA LEU A 7 -8.98 10.96 15.73
C LEU A 7 -7.59 10.39 15.42
N LEU A 8 -6.54 11.22 15.32
CA LEU A 8 -5.18 10.77 15.04
C LEU A 8 -4.53 10.07 16.25
N GLU A 9 -4.90 10.45 17.47
CA GLU A 9 -4.44 9.80 18.70
C GLU A 9 -4.91 8.33 18.80
N GLU A 10 -6.06 7.99 18.19
CA GLU A 10 -6.59 6.63 18.15
C GLU A 10 -5.85 5.69 17.15
N LEU A 11 -4.93 6.22 16.34
CA LEU A 11 -4.27 5.50 15.26
C LEU A 11 -2.78 5.27 15.54
N SER A 12 -2.21 4.20 14.98
CA SER A 12 -0.78 3.97 15.03
C SER A 12 -0.01 4.99 14.18
N GLU A 13 1.30 5.10 14.42
CA GLU A 13 2.16 6.02 13.67
C GLU A 13 2.11 5.77 12.16
N ASP A 14 2.28 4.52 11.72
CA ASP A 14 2.13 4.12 10.31
C ASP A 14 0.82 4.61 9.67
N LYS A 15 -0.28 4.59 10.41
CA LYS A 15 -1.59 5.01 9.92
C LYS A 15 -1.69 6.53 9.84
N ARG A 16 -1.07 7.26 10.77
CA ARG A 16 -0.96 8.72 10.72
C ARG A 16 -0.09 9.15 9.53
N LEU A 17 1.03 8.46 9.30
CA LEU A 17 1.91 8.70 8.15
C LEU A 17 1.22 8.38 6.83
N LEU A 18 0.43 7.30 6.76
CA LEU A 18 -0.40 6.99 5.60
C LEU A 18 -1.44 8.09 5.32
N ILE A 19 -2.12 8.60 6.35
CA ILE A 19 -3.04 9.75 6.24
C ILE A 19 -2.32 10.97 5.66
N GLN A 20 -1.11 11.24 6.13
CA GLN A 20 -0.29 12.35 5.63
C GLN A 20 0.13 12.14 4.17
N LYS A 21 0.62 10.95 3.81
CA LYS A 21 1.02 10.57 2.45
C LYS A 21 -0.09 10.87 1.44
N PHE A 22 -1.32 10.48 1.74
CA PHE A 22 -2.48 10.71 0.88
C PHE A 22 -3.20 12.05 1.12
N ARG A 23 -2.70 12.87 2.05
CA ARG A 23 -3.25 14.19 2.43
C ARG A 23 -4.74 14.10 2.79
N LEU A 24 -5.10 13.12 3.60
CA LEU A 24 -6.49 12.85 3.96
C LEU A 24 -6.99 13.78 5.07
N GLN A 25 -8.25 14.15 4.98
CA GLN A 25 -8.97 14.93 5.98
C GLN A 25 -10.18 14.14 6.47
N PRO A 26 -10.51 14.18 7.77
CA PRO A 26 -11.70 13.52 8.27
C PRO A 26 -12.95 14.30 7.83
N ARG A 27 -13.95 13.59 7.31
CA ARG A 27 -15.26 14.13 6.91
C ARG A 27 -16.37 13.25 7.44
N MET A 28 -17.51 13.85 7.77
CA MET A 28 -18.72 13.10 8.11
C MET A 28 -19.49 12.80 6.82
N ILE A 29 -19.69 11.51 6.52
CA ILE A 29 -20.47 11.03 5.36
C ILE A 29 -21.39 9.93 5.89
N ASP A 30 -22.69 10.07 5.68
CA ASP A 30 -23.72 9.10 6.13
C ASP A 30 -23.54 8.64 7.58
N GLN A 31 -23.39 9.62 8.49
CA GLN A 31 -23.20 9.41 9.93
C GLN A 31 -21.92 8.63 10.32
N LYS A 32 -20.98 8.47 9.39
CA LYS A 32 -19.67 7.84 9.63
C LYS A 32 -18.57 8.83 9.34
N ILE A 33 -17.47 8.69 10.08
CA ILE A 33 -16.26 9.47 9.81
C ILE A 33 -15.48 8.73 8.72
N TYR A 34 -15.19 9.40 7.62
CA TYR A 34 -14.31 8.95 6.55
C TYR A 34 -13.05 9.80 6.52
N TRP A 35 -11.92 9.18 6.14
CA TRP A 35 -10.72 9.87 5.73
C TRP A 35 -10.77 10.05 4.22
N VAL A 36 -10.76 11.31 3.79
CA VAL A 36 -11.14 11.73 2.45
C VAL A 36 -10.05 12.62 1.87
N ARG A 37 -9.72 12.42 0.60
CA ARG A 37 -8.89 13.37 -0.13
C ARG A 37 -9.77 14.42 -0.78
N CYS A 38 -9.61 15.66 -0.35
CA CYS A 38 -10.42 16.77 -0.84
C CYS A 38 -9.87 17.32 -2.16
N PHE A 39 -10.74 17.68 -3.09
CA PHE A 39 -10.35 18.32 -4.34
C PHE A 39 -11.18 19.60 -4.57
N GLY A 40 -10.55 20.66 -5.10
CA GLY A 40 -11.26 21.90 -5.40
C GLY A 40 -12.11 21.85 -6.68
N ASN A 41 -11.81 20.92 -7.58
CA ASN A 41 -12.36 20.86 -8.95
C ASN A 41 -13.02 19.52 -9.31
N ARG A 42 -13.15 18.59 -8.37
CA ARG A 42 -13.80 17.29 -8.58
C ARG A 42 -14.35 16.76 -7.26
N PRO A 43 -15.23 15.74 -7.29
CA PRO A 43 -15.71 15.13 -6.06
C PRO A 43 -14.58 14.64 -5.18
N ASP A 44 -14.77 14.86 -3.88
CA ASP A 44 -13.93 14.32 -2.83
C ASP A 44 -13.87 12.79 -2.93
N HIS A 45 -12.67 12.22 -2.70
CA HIS A 45 -12.47 10.78 -2.80
C HIS A 45 -12.31 10.15 -1.41
N PRO A 46 -13.30 9.34 -0.94
CA PRO A 46 -13.22 8.65 0.33
C PRO A 46 -12.30 7.44 0.24
N TYR A 47 -11.29 7.37 1.10
CA TYR A 47 -10.33 6.26 1.12
C TYR A 47 -10.71 5.18 2.13
N ALA A 48 -11.06 5.56 3.37
CA ALA A 48 -11.43 4.59 4.40
C ALA A 48 -12.30 5.24 5.48
N THR A 49 -13.18 4.43 6.09
CA THR A 49 -13.83 4.85 7.34
C THR A 49 -12.81 4.93 8.47
N HIS A 50 -13.05 5.80 9.45
CA HIS A 50 -12.23 5.85 10.66
C HIS A 50 -12.25 4.51 11.42
N ARG A 51 -13.38 3.78 11.39
CA ARG A 51 -13.48 2.41 11.91
C ARG A 51 -12.49 1.45 11.21
N ALA A 52 -12.37 1.53 9.89
CA ALA A 52 -11.41 0.72 9.13
C ALA A 52 -9.98 1.11 9.48
N MET A 53 -9.67 2.42 9.55
CA MET A 53 -8.36 2.90 9.99
C MET A 53 -7.99 2.34 11.36
N ARG A 54 -8.91 2.25 12.31
CA ARG A 54 -8.62 1.65 13.63
C ARG A 54 -8.36 0.14 13.57
N ARG A 55 -9.15 -0.61 12.79
CA ARG A 55 -9.19 -2.09 12.87
C ARG A 55 -8.27 -2.81 11.90
N CYS A 56 -8.08 -2.26 10.70
CA CYS A 56 -7.32 -2.94 9.65
C CYS A 56 -5.81 -2.84 9.91
N HIS A 57 -5.08 -3.83 9.41
CA HIS A 57 -3.62 -3.81 9.37
C HIS A 57 -3.14 -2.77 8.33
N ILE A 58 -1.93 -2.23 8.51
CA ILE A 58 -1.41 -1.20 7.60
C ILE A 58 -1.34 -1.66 6.15
N ILE A 59 -0.92 -2.91 5.91
CA ILE A 59 -0.86 -3.52 4.57
C ILE A 59 -2.24 -3.52 3.90
N GLU A 60 -3.30 -3.87 4.65
CA GLU A 60 -4.67 -3.90 4.12
C GLU A 60 -5.15 -2.50 3.74
N LEU A 61 -4.79 -1.48 4.53
CA LEU A 61 -5.13 -0.10 4.24
C LEU A 61 -4.41 0.39 2.97
N VAL A 62 -3.09 0.17 2.87
CA VAL A 62 -2.33 0.55 1.68
C VAL A 62 -2.88 -0.13 0.44
N PHE A 63 -3.15 -1.43 0.51
CA PHE A 63 -3.72 -2.16 -0.61
C PHE A 63 -5.12 -1.71 -0.98
N SER A 64 -5.96 -1.39 -0.01
CA SER A 64 -7.26 -0.78 -0.28
C SER A 64 -7.12 0.59 -0.96
N PHE A 65 -6.08 1.37 -0.67
CA PHE A 65 -5.86 2.70 -1.28
C PHE A 65 -5.35 2.61 -2.72
N TYR A 66 -4.79 1.46 -3.10
CA TYR A 66 -4.34 1.12 -4.45
C TYR A 66 -5.35 0.21 -5.17
N ASP A 67 -6.56 0.06 -4.64
CA ASP A 67 -7.64 -0.75 -5.24
C ASP A 67 -7.29 -2.24 -5.47
N LEU A 68 -6.40 -2.82 -4.65
CA LEU A 68 -6.08 -4.24 -4.74
C LEU A 68 -7.19 -5.11 -4.16
N CYS A 69 -7.58 -6.14 -4.91
CA CYS A 69 -8.58 -7.10 -4.45
C CYS A 69 -8.06 -8.02 -3.33
N VAL A 70 -9.00 -8.62 -2.59
CA VAL A 70 -8.71 -9.47 -1.42
C VAL A 70 -7.71 -10.58 -1.73
N ALA A 71 -7.81 -11.25 -2.89
CA ALA A 71 -6.88 -12.32 -3.25
C ALA A 71 -5.41 -11.86 -3.30
N LYS A 72 -5.17 -10.66 -3.85
CA LYS A 72 -3.82 -10.06 -3.92
C LYS A 72 -3.32 -9.69 -2.52
N MET A 73 -4.21 -9.10 -1.71
CA MET A 73 -3.90 -8.73 -0.33
C MET A 73 -3.53 -9.94 0.52
N THR A 74 -4.34 -11.00 0.47
CA THR A 74 -4.12 -12.24 1.21
C THR A 74 -2.80 -12.87 0.81
N TYR A 75 -2.52 -12.99 -0.49
CA TYR A 75 -1.27 -13.58 -0.98
C TYR A 75 -0.04 -12.86 -0.41
N ILE A 76 0.03 -11.54 -0.57
CA ILE A 76 1.22 -10.79 -0.14
C ILE A 76 1.33 -10.78 1.38
N ARG A 77 0.21 -10.70 2.11
CA ARG A 77 0.22 -10.74 3.58
C ARG A 77 0.71 -12.10 4.11
N THR A 78 0.29 -13.20 3.50
CA THR A 78 0.73 -14.55 3.89
C THR A 78 2.21 -14.78 3.58
N HIS A 79 2.75 -14.10 2.57
CA HIS A 79 4.15 -14.22 2.14
C HIS A 79 4.94 -12.95 2.39
N ALA A 80 4.61 -12.17 3.44
CA ALA A 80 5.19 -10.84 3.65
C ALA A 80 6.73 -10.86 3.69
N ASP A 81 7.30 -11.92 4.27
CA ASP A 81 8.76 -12.11 4.38
C ASP A 81 9.44 -12.29 3.03
N ALA A 82 8.72 -12.74 2.00
CA ALA A 82 9.24 -12.88 0.64
C ALA A 82 9.30 -11.54 -0.12
N PHE A 83 8.76 -10.45 0.45
CA PHE A 83 8.73 -9.14 -0.19
C PHE A 83 9.53 -8.09 0.60
N ILE A 84 10.04 -7.11 -0.15
CA ILE A 84 10.59 -5.87 0.38
C ILE A 84 9.68 -4.74 -0.10
N PRO A 85 9.06 -3.96 0.80
CA PRO A 85 8.31 -2.76 0.41
C PRO A 85 9.27 -1.71 -0.12
N CYS A 86 8.92 -1.12 -1.25
CA CYS A 86 9.78 -0.14 -1.94
C CYS A 86 8.97 1.05 -2.45
N LYS A 87 9.67 2.16 -2.66
CA LYS A 87 9.16 3.33 -3.37
C LYS A 87 10.24 3.94 -4.25
N ASN A 88 9.82 4.68 -5.27
CA ASN A 88 10.75 5.48 -6.04
C ASN A 88 11.08 6.77 -5.29
N ASP A 89 12.35 6.94 -4.94
CA ASP A 89 12.85 8.21 -4.43
C ASP A 89 13.24 9.09 -5.61
N LEU A 90 12.47 10.16 -5.85
CA LEU A 90 12.70 11.08 -6.96
C LEU A 90 13.94 11.95 -6.77
N HIS A 91 14.37 12.19 -5.53
CA HIS A 91 15.56 12.98 -5.25
C HIS A 91 16.83 12.19 -5.56
N LEU A 92 16.84 10.91 -5.18
CA LEU A 92 17.94 9.98 -5.44
C LEU A 92 17.84 9.29 -6.80
N ASN A 93 16.72 9.50 -7.52
CA ASN A 93 16.37 8.86 -8.79
C ASN A 93 16.58 7.33 -8.78
N ARG A 94 16.15 6.67 -7.70
CA ARG A 94 16.30 5.23 -7.51
C ARG A 94 15.19 4.62 -6.67
N LEU A 95 15.00 3.31 -6.82
CA LEU A 95 14.15 2.53 -5.93
C LEU A 95 14.84 2.37 -4.56
N VAL A 96 14.11 2.67 -3.49
CA VAL A 96 14.58 2.50 -2.11
C VAL A 96 13.63 1.61 -1.32
N SER A 97 14.17 0.84 -0.38
CA SER A 97 13.37 0.14 0.62
C SER A 97 12.67 1.14 1.54
N CYS A 98 11.45 0.83 1.95
CA CYS A 98 10.67 1.70 2.84
C CYS A 98 9.77 0.88 3.78
N PRO A 99 9.16 1.52 4.79
CA PRO A 99 8.11 0.90 5.59
C PRO A 99 6.88 0.54 4.74
N TRP A 100 6.06 -0.39 5.23
CA TRP A 100 4.84 -0.85 4.56
C TRP A 100 3.83 0.26 4.27
N TRP A 101 3.72 1.28 5.14
CA TRP A 101 2.80 2.40 4.93
C TRP A 101 3.18 3.28 3.73
N ASP A 102 4.46 3.29 3.36
CA ASP A 102 5.02 4.22 2.37
C ASP A 102 5.30 3.57 1.01
N MET A 103 5.02 2.27 0.87
CA MET A 103 5.33 1.55 -0.36
C MET A 103 4.43 1.98 -1.53
N ASP A 104 5.02 1.96 -2.71
CA ASP A 104 4.34 2.05 -4.01
C ASP A 104 4.62 0.80 -4.86
N CYS A 105 5.66 0.05 -4.49
CA CYS A 105 6.09 -1.17 -5.15
C CYS A 105 6.47 -2.24 -4.11
N LEU A 106 6.52 -3.49 -4.57
CA LEU A 106 7.08 -4.63 -3.84
C LEU A 106 8.19 -5.26 -4.66
N CYS A 107 9.34 -5.52 -4.05
CA CYS A 107 10.39 -6.33 -4.63
C CYS A 107 10.33 -7.74 -4.05
N HIS A 108 10.10 -8.74 -4.89
CA HIS A 108 10.12 -10.14 -4.46
C HIS A 108 11.58 -10.60 -4.26
N ARG A 109 11.94 -10.98 -3.03
CA ARG A 109 13.33 -11.22 -2.60
C ARG A 109 14.06 -12.24 -3.45
N ALA A 110 13.44 -13.40 -3.70
CA ALA A 110 14.10 -14.48 -4.42
C ALA A 110 14.31 -14.12 -5.88
N SER A 111 13.30 -13.51 -6.52
CA SER A 111 13.30 -13.29 -7.98
C SER A 111 13.85 -11.94 -8.43
N GLY A 112 14.00 -10.98 -7.50
CA GLY A 112 14.26 -9.58 -7.84
C GLY A 112 13.13 -8.88 -8.60
N THR A 113 11.98 -9.55 -8.85
CA THR A 113 10.85 -8.97 -9.58
C THR A 113 10.28 -7.78 -8.81
N LEU A 114 10.26 -6.63 -9.47
CA LEU A 114 9.62 -5.42 -8.99
C LEU A 114 8.15 -5.40 -9.44
N ILE A 115 7.25 -5.19 -8.48
CA ILE A 115 5.80 -5.19 -8.67
C ILE A 115 5.27 -3.84 -8.21
N ASP A 116 4.92 -2.96 -9.15
CA ASP A 116 4.21 -1.70 -8.85
C ASP A 116 2.77 -2.03 -8.42
N LEU A 117 2.30 -1.41 -7.34
CA LEU A 117 0.97 -1.68 -6.80
C LEU A 117 -0.16 -1.29 -7.76
N ARG A 118 0.05 -0.28 -8.61
CA ARG A 118 -0.92 0.15 -9.63
C ARG A 118 -1.01 -0.88 -10.74
N ASN A 119 0.13 -1.36 -11.23
CA ASN A 119 0.17 -2.43 -12.24
C ASN A 119 -0.44 -3.72 -11.68
N LEU A 120 -0.20 -4.01 -10.41
CA LEU A 120 -0.80 -5.17 -9.74
C LEU A 120 -2.33 -5.03 -9.62
N ALA A 121 -2.85 -3.82 -9.38
CA ALA A 121 -4.29 -3.55 -9.35
C ALA A 121 -4.96 -3.76 -10.72
N GLU A 122 -4.27 -3.47 -11.82
CA GLU A 122 -4.78 -3.69 -13.19
C GLU A 122 -5.01 -5.17 -13.55
N ILE A 123 -4.40 -6.11 -12.81
CA ILE A 123 -4.59 -7.55 -13.03
C ILE A 123 -5.99 -7.97 -12.56
N ASN A 124 -6.97 -7.92 -13.45
CA ASN A 124 -8.35 -8.29 -13.14
C ASN A 124 -8.64 -9.79 -13.29
N ASP A 125 -7.86 -10.51 -14.09
CA ASP A 125 -7.99 -11.96 -14.26
C ASP A 125 -7.22 -12.73 -13.16
N ILE A 126 -7.95 -13.57 -12.42
CA ILE A 126 -7.39 -14.40 -11.36
C ILE A 126 -6.33 -15.39 -11.87
N ASN A 127 -6.43 -15.88 -13.10
CA ASN A 127 -5.48 -16.82 -13.67
C ASN A 127 -4.15 -16.12 -14.01
N VAL A 128 -4.21 -14.87 -14.47
CA VAL A 128 -3.02 -14.04 -14.67
C VAL A 128 -2.34 -13.78 -13.33
N PHE A 129 -3.11 -13.47 -12.29
CA PHE A 129 -2.55 -13.30 -10.94
C PHE A 129 -1.91 -14.59 -10.40
N ARG A 130 -2.58 -15.74 -10.53
CA ARG A 130 -2.02 -17.04 -10.12
C ARG A 130 -0.74 -17.41 -10.88
N ALA A 131 -0.69 -17.11 -12.17
CA ALA A 131 0.51 -17.33 -12.97
C ALA A 131 1.68 -16.44 -12.51
N LEU A 132 1.40 -15.20 -12.07
CA LEU A 132 2.40 -14.34 -11.43
C LEU A 132 2.90 -14.97 -10.12
N CYS A 133 2.01 -15.37 -9.20
CA CYS A 133 2.38 -16.02 -7.94
C CYS A 133 3.26 -17.26 -8.17
N HIS A 134 2.84 -18.15 -9.08
CA HIS A 134 3.59 -19.34 -9.43
C HIS A 134 4.98 -19.01 -9.98
N LYS A 135 5.11 -17.94 -10.79
CA LYS A 135 6.42 -17.48 -11.28
C LYS A 135 7.30 -17.01 -10.12
N LEU A 136 6.77 -16.24 -9.17
CA LEU A 136 7.51 -15.75 -8.02
C LEU A 136 8.00 -16.90 -7.12
N GLU A 137 7.15 -17.87 -6.83
CA GLU A 137 7.48 -19.02 -5.97
C GLU A 137 8.52 -19.95 -6.59
N ASN A 138 8.49 -20.11 -7.92
CA ASN A 138 9.40 -21.01 -8.63
C ASN A 138 10.62 -20.31 -9.23
N SER A 139 10.75 -18.99 -9.09
CA SER A 139 11.98 -18.29 -9.46
C SER A 139 13.12 -18.68 -8.53
N GLY A 140 14.20 -19.21 -9.12
CA GLY A 140 15.48 -19.38 -8.42
C GLY A 140 16.07 -18.04 -7.97
N PRO A 141 17.14 -18.05 -7.15
CA PRO A 141 17.77 -16.83 -6.67
C PRO A 141 18.21 -15.98 -7.86
N ALA A 142 17.55 -14.84 -8.04
CA ALA A 142 18.01 -13.82 -8.95
C ALA A 142 19.36 -13.32 -8.44
N ALA A 143 20.31 -13.19 -9.37
CA ALA A 143 21.49 -12.38 -9.15
C ALA A 143 21.02 -10.94 -8.89
N LEU A 144 20.78 -10.61 -7.61
CA LEU A 144 20.35 -9.30 -7.17
C LEU A 144 21.43 -8.29 -7.60
N ARG A 145 21.19 -7.59 -8.71
CA ARG A 145 21.79 -6.27 -8.97
C ARG A 145 21.04 -5.23 -8.14
N LEU A 146 20.99 -5.44 -6.82
CA LEU A 146 20.83 -4.30 -5.93
C LEU A 146 22.22 -3.69 -5.86
N VAL A 147 22.36 -2.48 -6.42
CA VAL A 147 23.53 -1.65 -6.19
C VAL A 147 23.55 -1.38 -4.68
N GLN A 148 24.31 -2.21 -3.95
CA GLN A 148 24.71 -1.91 -2.60
C GLN A 148 25.70 -0.75 -2.71
N ASN A 149 25.28 0.43 -2.26
CA ASN A 149 26.20 1.55 -2.12
C ASN A 149 27.27 1.16 -1.09
N GLN A 150 28.54 1.22 -1.52
CA GLN A 150 29.63 1.68 -0.67
C GLN A 150 29.41 3.14 -0.28
#